data_AF-A0A8T4DF67-F1
#
_entry.id   AF-A0A8T4DF67-F1
#
_cell.length_a   1.000
_cell.length_b   1.000
_cell.length_c   1.000
_cell.angle_alpha   90.00
_cell.angle_beta   90.00
_cell.angle_gamma   90.00
#
_symmetry.space_group_name_H-M   'P 1'
#
loop_
_entity.id
_entity.type
_entity.pdbx_description
1 polymer ?
#
loop_
_entity_poly.entity_id
_entity_poly.type
_entity_poly.pdbx_seq_one_letter_code
_entity_poly.pdbx_strand_id
1 'polypeptide(L)'
;KCCPEANPRFKVFDHTAYKTVADVKDAVWRFLDEIGDEVAVKPDRPTAGKGVGVWGDHFRTRAQLFEHFCSIYESGSAVLVEEKLEGEESSFQAFCDGNRIAALPDTRDYKRAFDTDLGPNTGGMGSFKSTEDWLPFLTPEDRTTEERMAQQLFDELRGGSTNDGLRGIPFYVAFMHTAEGAKILEINSRPGDPEIMNIMPVLKNDFVDVCYRMIEGTLKTVECERKATVVTYAVPMDYGEYRRRYSGSKQVDLSGAYALQERYGDNLRVYPGSMELRENGETFALGSRAVGMVGIGATLEEAREISLEGIRCIDGALWNRWDIAAPHYIERSTRKMQQLRG
;
A
#
# COMPACT_ATOMS: atom_id res chain seq x y z
N LYS A 1 4.36 -22.24 -0.35
CA LYS A 1 3.93 -23.59 0.10
C LYS A 1 2.43 -23.80 -0.08
N CYS A 2 1.58 -22.95 0.50
CA CYS A 2 0.12 -23.09 0.42
C CYS A 2 -0.51 -22.52 -0.87
N CYS A 3 0.09 -21.48 -1.47
CA CYS A 3 -0.37 -20.88 -2.74
C CYS A 3 0.83 -20.74 -3.71
N PRO A 4 1.42 -21.85 -4.22
CA PRO A 4 2.57 -21.77 -5.13
C PRO A 4 2.29 -20.94 -6.38
N GLU A 5 1.05 -20.98 -6.89
CA GLU A 5 0.59 -20.23 -8.07
C GLU A 5 0.62 -18.72 -7.89
N ALA A 6 0.51 -18.25 -6.65
CA ALA A 6 0.49 -16.83 -6.29
C ALA A 6 1.89 -16.24 -6.15
N ASN A 7 2.95 -17.06 -6.12
CA ASN A 7 4.31 -16.54 -5.99
C ASN A 7 4.84 -16.13 -7.36
N PRO A 8 5.39 -14.91 -7.49
CA PRO A 8 6.27 -14.61 -8.61
C PRO A 8 7.45 -15.59 -8.62
N ARG A 9 8.04 -15.86 -9.77
CA ARG A 9 9.35 -16.54 -9.85
C ARG A 9 10.40 -15.64 -9.19
N PHE A 10 11.06 -16.12 -8.15
CA PHE A 10 12.07 -15.35 -7.43
C PHE A 10 13.27 -16.19 -6.97
N LYS A 11 14.36 -15.51 -6.63
CA LYS A 11 15.51 -16.08 -5.96
C LYS A 11 16.07 -15.09 -4.94
N VAL A 12 16.43 -15.62 -3.76
CA VAL A 12 17.11 -14.86 -2.71
C VAL A 12 18.61 -15.11 -2.77
N PHE A 13 19.39 -14.03 -2.70
CA PHE A 13 20.84 -14.01 -2.73
C PHE A 13 21.35 -13.54 -1.37
N ASP A 14 21.84 -14.48 -0.57
CA ASP A 14 22.36 -14.23 0.77
C ASP A 14 23.89 -14.09 0.78
N HIS A 15 24.43 -13.35 1.77
CA HIS A 15 25.87 -13.15 1.96
C HIS A 15 26.64 -14.43 2.24
N THR A 16 26.02 -15.41 2.88
CA THR A 16 26.66 -16.66 3.27
C THR A 16 26.83 -17.64 2.10
N ALA A 17 26.10 -17.43 1.00
CA ALA A 17 26.09 -18.34 -0.15
C ALA A 17 27.20 -18.06 -1.19
N TYR A 18 27.81 -16.87 -1.16
CA TYR A 18 28.77 -16.43 -2.19
C TYR A 18 30.05 -15.88 -1.55
N LYS A 19 31.21 -16.25 -2.08
CA LYS A 19 32.52 -15.87 -1.50
C LYS A 19 33.01 -14.52 -1.98
N THR A 20 32.65 -14.15 -3.21
CA THR A 20 33.07 -12.90 -3.85
C THR A 20 31.90 -12.21 -4.55
N VAL A 21 32.05 -10.91 -4.82
CA VAL A 21 31.08 -10.14 -5.62
C VAL A 21 30.94 -10.73 -7.04
N ALA A 22 32.00 -11.29 -7.60
CA ALA A 22 31.95 -11.97 -8.89
C ALA A 22 31.08 -13.22 -8.86
N ASP A 23 31.16 -14.03 -7.79
CA ASP A 23 30.37 -15.25 -7.65
C ASP A 23 28.86 -14.95 -7.60
N VAL A 24 28.46 -13.95 -6.81
CA VAL A 24 27.05 -13.54 -6.71
C VAL A 24 26.58 -12.91 -8.03
N LYS A 25 27.44 -12.16 -8.73
CA LYS A 25 27.14 -11.58 -10.04
C LYS A 25 26.82 -12.67 -11.07
N ASP A 26 27.66 -13.70 -11.16
CA ASP A 26 27.45 -14.83 -12.04
C ASP A 26 26.16 -15.57 -11.70
N ALA A 27 25.85 -15.72 -10.41
CA ALA A 27 24.61 -16.34 -9.96
C ALA A 27 23.36 -15.51 -10.31
N VAL A 28 23.44 -14.17 -10.22
CA VAL A 28 22.38 -13.25 -10.64
C VAL A 28 22.17 -13.37 -12.15
N TRP A 29 23.23 -13.32 -12.95
CA TRP A 29 23.11 -13.45 -14.40
C TRP A 29 22.53 -14.78 -14.86
N ARG A 30 22.95 -15.90 -14.27
CA ARG A 30 22.33 -17.21 -14.56
C ARG A 30 20.83 -17.21 -14.27
N PHE A 31 20.42 -16.59 -13.17
CA PHE A 31 19.00 -16.48 -12.85
C PHE A 31 18.25 -15.61 -13.86
N LEU A 32 18.82 -14.49 -14.29
CA LEU A 32 18.25 -13.65 -15.36
C LEU A 32 18.19 -14.39 -16.71
N ASP A 33 19.13 -15.28 -17.01
CA ASP A 33 19.06 -16.13 -18.21
C ASP A 33 17.90 -17.14 -18.14
N GLU A 34 17.47 -17.54 -16.93
CA GLU A 34 16.36 -18.46 -16.70
C GLU A 34 14.98 -17.77 -16.66
N ILE A 35 14.90 -16.55 -16.10
CA ILE A 35 13.62 -15.85 -15.88
C ILE A 35 13.38 -14.67 -16.81
N GLY A 36 14.43 -14.16 -17.48
CA GLY A 36 14.42 -12.91 -18.24
C GLY A 36 15.00 -11.73 -17.46
N ASP A 37 15.21 -10.61 -18.17
CA ASP A 37 15.79 -9.39 -17.59
C ASP A 37 14.75 -8.52 -16.88
N GLU A 38 13.46 -8.70 -17.18
CA GLU A 38 12.37 -7.92 -16.61
C GLU A 38 12.08 -8.38 -15.18
N VAL A 39 12.83 -7.83 -14.23
CA VAL A 39 12.77 -8.21 -12.82
C VAL A 39 12.63 -7.00 -11.89
N ALA A 40 12.16 -7.27 -10.68
CA ALA A 40 12.33 -6.41 -9.52
C ALA A 40 13.46 -6.92 -8.61
N VAL A 41 14.21 -5.99 -8.04
CA VAL A 41 15.32 -6.23 -7.10
C VAL A 41 14.99 -5.50 -5.80
N LYS A 42 14.79 -6.25 -4.71
CA LYS A 42 14.40 -5.70 -3.40
C LYS A 42 15.16 -6.34 -2.24
N PRO A 43 15.27 -5.66 -1.08
CA PRO A 43 15.81 -6.28 0.13
C PRO A 43 14.89 -7.41 0.61
N ASP A 44 15.46 -8.52 1.08
CA ASP A 44 14.72 -9.62 1.73
C ASP A 44 14.37 -9.29 3.20
N ARG A 45 13.95 -8.03 3.45
CA ARG A 45 13.52 -7.51 4.75
C ARG A 45 12.54 -6.34 4.56
N PRO A 46 11.64 -6.09 5.53
CA PRO A 46 10.76 -4.93 5.50
C PRO A 46 11.56 -3.61 5.53
N THR A 47 11.51 -2.86 4.43
CA THR A 47 12.23 -1.58 4.27
C THR A 47 11.28 -0.41 3.99
N ALA A 48 9.98 -0.57 4.29
CA ALA A 48 8.93 0.41 4.03
C ALA A 48 8.92 0.89 2.57
N GLY A 49 9.08 -0.04 1.62
CA GLY A 49 9.11 0.23 0.17
C GLY A 49 10.39 0.87 -0.35
N LYS A 50 11.38 1.16 0.52
CA LYS A 50 12.67 1.74 0.11
C LYS A 50 13.63 0.68 -0.39
N GLY A 51 14.32 0.95 -1.49
CA GLY A 51 15.30 0.02 -2.07
C GLY A 51 14.71 -1.01 -3.04
N VAL A 52 13.41 -0.96 -3.33
CA VAL A 52 12.82 -1.73 -4.43
C VAL A 52 13.18 -1.04 -5.76
N GLY A 53 13.88 -1.76 -6.64
CA GLY A 53 14.18 -1.33 -8.01
C GLY A 53 13.48 -2.24 -9.01
N VAL A 54 12.96 -1.68 -10.10
CA VAL A 54 12.18 -2.40 -11.12
C VAL A 54 12.76 -2.12 -12.50
N TRP A 55 12.88 -3.16 -13.33
CA TRP A 55 13.33 -3.06 -14.71
C TRP A 55 12.43 -2.13 -15.55
N GLY A 56 13.06 -1.26 -16.34
CA GLY A 56 12.39 -0.24 -17.16
C GLY A 56 12.22 1.10 -16.44
N ASP A 57 12.06 1.07 -15.12
CA ASP A 57 11.89 2.25 -14.27
C ASP A 57 13.22 2.73 -13.69
N HIS A 58 13.91 1.84 -12.97
CA HIS A 58 15.10 2.17 -12.19
C HIS A 58 16.39 1.79 -12.93
N PHE A 59 16.35 0.73 -13.74
CA PHE A 59 17.46 0.25 -14.54
C PHE A 59 16.96 -0.30 -15.88
N ARG A 60 17.80 -0.19 -16.92
CA ARG A 60 17.52 -0.68 -18.29
C ARG A 60 18.59 -1.61 -18.83
N THR A 61 19.57 -1.95 -18.00
CA THR A 61 20.69 -2.83 -18.34
C THR A 61 21.01 -3.72 -17.15
N ARG A 62 21.53 -4.92 -17.41
CA ARG A 62 22.01 -5.84 -16.36
C ARG A 62 23.09 -5.21 -15.47
N ALA A 63 23.88 -4.28 -16.01
CA ALA A 63 24.91 -3.56 -15.24
C ALA A 63 24.29 -2.63 -14.20
N GLN A 64 23.31 -1.81 -14.59
CA GLN A 64 22.58 -0.93 -13.67
C GLN A 64 21.76 -1.71 -12.65
N LEU A 65 21.14 -2.82 -13.07
CA LEU A 65 20.46 -3.75 -12.17
C LEU A 65 21.44 -4.26 -11.11
N PHE A 66 22.64 -4.68 -11.52
CA PHE A 66 23.64 -5.20 -10.59
C PHE A 66 24.22 -4.12 -9.67
N GLU A 67 24.33 -2.87 -10.13
CA GLU A 67 24.69 -1.73 -9.27
C GLU A 67 23.66 -1.51 -8.17
N HIS A 68 22.37 -1.53 -8.51
CA HIS A 68 21.28 -1.46 -7.52
C HIS A 68 21.29 -2.67 -6.58
N PHE A 69 21.49 -3.88 -7.12
CA PHE A 69 21.67 -5.10 -6.33
C PHE A 69 22.79 -4.95 -5.30
N CYS A 70 23.97 -4.48 -5.73
CA CYS A 70 25.12 -4.26 -4.85
C CYS A 70 24.81 -3.23 -3.76
N SER A 71 24.06 -2.17 -4.05
CA SER A 71 23.69 -1.17 -3.04
C SER A 71 22.90 -1.77 -1.87
N ILE A 72 22.05 -2.76 -2.15
CA ILE A 72 21.30 -3.50 -1.13
C ILE A 72 22.20 -4.55 -0.47
N TYR A 73 22.93 -5.32 -1.27
CA TYR A 73 23.80 -6.39 -0.77
C TYR A 73 24.84 -5.80 0.19
N GLU A 74 25.56 -4.75 -0.18
CA GLU A 74 26.58 -4.13 0.66
C GLU A 74 26.03 -3.51 1.96
N SER A 75 24.72 -3.26 2.05
CA SER A 75 24.06 -2.85 3.30
C SER A 75 23.93 -3.98 4.34
N GLY A 76 24.27 -5.22 3.97
CA GLY A 76 24.19 -6.41 4.81
C GLY A 76 22.82 -7.11 4.76
N SER A 77 21.97 -6.75 3.80
CA SER A 77 20.70 -7.44 3.55
C SER A 77 20.86 -8.46 2.43
N ALA A 78 20.26 -9.64 2.61
CA ALA A 78 20.00 -10.52 1.47
C ALA A 78 19.13 -9.78 0.43
N VAL A 79 19.33 -10.13 -0.83
CA VAL A 79 18.66 -9.48 -1.97
C VAL A 79 17.74 -10.49 -2.65
N LEU A 80 16.48 -10.11 -2.81
CA LEU A 80 15.49 -10.87 -3.55
C LEU A 80 15.39 -10.29 -4.96
N VAL A 81 15.59 -11.15 -5.96
CA VAL A 81 15.33 -10.84 -7.37
C VAL A 81 14.10 -11.64 -7.80
N GLU A 82 13.05 -10.96 -8.25
CA GLU A 82 11.78 -11.57 -8.67
C GLU A 82 11.36 -11.10 -10.05
N GLU A 83 10.62 -11.93 -10.79
CA GLU A 83 10.04 -11.52 -12.07
C GLU A 83 9.17 -10.27 -11.92
N LYS A 84 9.26 -9.36 -12.90
CA LYS A 84 8.39 -8.19 -12.99
C LYS A 84 7.01 -8.67 -13.41
N LEU A 85 6.02 -8.37 -12.59
CA LEU A 85 4.63 -8.67 -12.91
C LEU A 85 3.96 -7.50 -13.61
N GLU A 86 3.14 -7.81 -14.61
CA GLU A 86 2.28 -6.84 -15.29
C GLU A 86 0.82 -7.04 -14.89
N GLY A 87 0.24 -6.01 -14.26
CA GLY A 87 -1.10 -6.10 -13.69
C GLY A 87 -1.54 -4.81 -13.00
N GLU A 88 -2.67 -4.89 -12.29
CA GLU A 88 -3.12 -3.86 -11.35
C GLU A 88 -3.07 -4.38 -9.92
N GLU A 89 -2.70 -3.52 -8.98
CA GLU A 89 -2.52 -3.90 -7.58
C GLU A 89 -3.80 -3.67 -6.76
N SER A 90 -3.98 -4.49 -5.74
CA SER A 90 -4.94 -4.28 -4.66
C SER A 90 -4.27 -4.54 -3.31
N SER A 91 -4.77 -3.85 -2.28
CA SER A 91 -4.40 -4.03 -0.89
C SER A 91 -5.56 -4.73 -0.17
N PHE A 92 -5.40 -6.02 0.06
CA PHE A 92 -6.34 -6.84 0.84
C PHE A 92 -5.97 -6.77 2.31
N GLN A 93 -6.96 -6.54 3.18
CA GLN A 93 -6.76 -6.50 4.63
C GLN A 93 -7.78 -7.38 5.34
N ALA A 94 -7.42 -7.96 6.49
CA ALA A 94 -8.37 -8.72 7.31
C ALA A 94 -8.12 -8.53 8.82
N PHE A 95 -9.21 -8.40 9.58
CA PHE A 95 -9.17 -8.60 11.02
C PHE A 95 -9.06 -10.09 11.33
N CYS A 96 -8.44 -10.44 12.46
CA CYS A 96 -8.21 -11.81 12.85
C CYS A 96 -8.24 -11.98 14.37
N ASP A 97 -8.87 -13.06 14.84
CA ASP A 97 -8.96 -13.43 16.26
C ASP A 97 -8.02 -14.58 16.67
N GLY A 98 -7.15 -14.98 15.75
CA GLY A 98 -6.24 -16.14 15.88
C GLY A 98 -6.86 -17.47 15.43
N ASN A 99 -8.17 -17.52 15.18
CA ASN A 99 -8.88 -18.70 14.71
C ASN A 99 -9.70 -18.47 13.43
N ARG A 100 -10.10 -17.23 13.14
CA ARG A 100 -10.83 -16.79 11.95
C ARG A 100 -10.28 -15.48 11.44
N ILE A 101 -10.33 -15.30 10.12
CA ILE A 101 -10.14 -14.02 9.46
C ILE A 101 -11.50 -13.42 9.06
N ALA A 102 -11.63 -12.11 9.17
CA ALA A 102 -12.74 -11.32 8.64
C ALA A 102 -12.17 -10.34 7.61
N ALA A 103 -12.33 -10.68 6.34
CA ALA A 103 -11.84 -9.89 5.23
C ALA A 103 -12.50 -8.52 5.19
N LEU A 104 -11.70 -7.49 4.88
CA LEU A 104 -12.14 -6.12 4.69
C LEU A 104 -12.22 -5.82 3.19
N PRO A 105 -12.97 -4.78 2.77
CA PRO A 105 -13.00 -4.32 1.39
C PRO A 105 -11.60 -4.01 0.86
N ASP A 106 -11.38 -4.26 -0.43
CA ASP A 106 -10.13 -3.92 -1.09
C ASP A 106 -9.91 -2.42 -1.15
N THR A 107 -8.64 -2.07 -1.11
CA THR A 107 -8.17 -0.70 -1.26
C THR A 107 -7.08 -0.63 -2.32
N ARG A 108 -6.92 0.52 -2.96
CA ARG A 108 -5.80 0.81 -3.87
C ARG A 108 -4.92 1.88 -3.26
N ASP A 109 -3.65 1.57 -3.02
CA ASP A 109 -2.63 2.55 -2.63
C ASP A 109 -1.94 3.19 -3.83
N TYR A 110 -1.48 4.43 -3.66
CA TYR A 110 -0.67 5.21 -4.58
C TYR A 110 0.76 5.38 -4.03
N LYS A 111 1.58 4.35 -4.24
CA LYS A 111 2.97 4.28 -3.73
C LYS A 111 3.89 5.36 -4.32
N ARG A 112 3.72 5.71 -5.59
CA ARG A 112 4.59 6.67 -6.31
C ARG A 112 4.36 8.11 -5.85
N ALA A 113 5.45 8.86 -5.70
CA ALA A 113 5.46 10.21 -5.16
C ALA A 113 4.62 11.20 -5.98
N PHE A 114 4.71 11.17 -7.31
CA PHE A 114 4.13 12.18 -8.18
C PHE A 114 2.95 11.62 -8.97
N ASP A 115 2.12 12.54 -9.48
CA ASP A 115 1.01 12.22 -10.38
C ASP A 115 1.47 11.36 -11.55
N THR A 116 0.55 10.57 -12.09
CA THR A 116 0.78 9.62 -13.20
C THR A 116 1.79 8.51 -12.88
N ASP A 117 1.97 8.21 -11.60
CA ASP A 117 2.86 7.17 -11.06
C ASP A 117 4.35 7.43 -11.33
N LEU A 118 4.74 8.70 -11.28
CA LEU A 118 6.12 9.12 -11.46
C LEU A 118 6.84 9.29 -10.11
N GLY A 119 8.16 9.33 -10.17
CA GLY A 119 9.03 9.55 -9.01
C GLY A 119 9.28 8.28 -8.18
N PRO A 120 9.97 8.43 -7.03
CA PRO A 120 10.31 7.29 -6.18
C PRO A 120 9.08 6.68 -5.51
N ASN A 121 9.24 5.45 -5.03
CA ASN A 121 8.27 4.86 -4.10
C ASN A 121 8.29 5.60 -2.77
N THR A 122 7.11 5.77 -2.19
CA THR A 122 6.87 6.39 -0.89
C THR A 122 6.13 5.39 0.03
N GLY A 123 5.74 5.83 1.22
CA GLY A 123 4.85 5.03 2.07
C GLY A 123 3.40 4.95 1.56
N GLY A 124 3.04 5.71 0.51
CA GLY A 124 1.68 5.87 0.00
C GLY A 124 1.22 7.33 0.09
N MET A 125 0.93 7.95 -1.06
CA MET A 125 0.48 9.36 -1.19
C MET A 125 -1.04 9.52 -1.07
N GLY A 126 -1.76 8.41 -1.00
CA GLY A 126 -3.21 8.37 -0.90
C GLY A 126 -3.71 6.98 -1.27
N SER A 127 -4.99 6.73 -1.04
CA SER A 127 -5.61 5.45 -1.32
C SER A 127 -7.12 5.58 -1.50
N PHE A 128 -7.77 4.60 -2.12
CA PHE A 128 -9.22 4.57 -2.21
C PHE A 128 -9.82 3.19 -1.97
N LYS A 129 -11.08 3.19 -1.55
CA LYS A 129 -12.01 2.04 -1.54
C LYS A 129 -13.20 2.39 -2.45
N SER A 130 -13.64 1.47 -3.29
CA SER A 130 -14.85 1.63 -4.12
C SER A 130 -16.12 1.44 -3.28
N THR A 131 -17.32 1.54 -3.88
CA THR A 131 -18.58 1.22 -3.16
C THR A 131 -18.75 -0.26 -2.89
N GLU A 132 -18.18 -1.11 -3.75
CA GLU A 132 -18.16 -2.57 -3.59
C GLU A 132 -16.96 -3.00 -2.72
N ASP A 133 -16.88 -4.29 -2.43
CA ASP A 133 -15.77 -4.87 -1.65
C ASP A 133 -14.51 -5.11 -2.48
N TRP A 134 -14.58 -4.90 -3.80
CA TRP A 134 -13.44 -4.97 -4.73
C TRP A 134 -13.28 -3.66 -5.53
N LEU A 135 -12.11 -3.49 -6.14
CA LEU A 135 -11.76 -2.27 -6.89
C LEU A 135 -12.43 -2.23 -8.28
N PRO A 136 -12.66 -1.05 -8.88
CA PRO A 136 -13.41 -0.93 -10.15
C PRO A 136 -12.77 -1.60 -11.37
N PHE A 137 -11.48 -1.94 -11.30
CA PHE A 137 -10.74 -2.66 -12.33
C PHE A 137 -10.62 -4.17 -12.03
N LEU A 138 -11.24 -4.63 -10.95
CA LEU A 138 -11.32 -6.03 -10.55
C LEU A 138 -12.75 -6.57 -10.71
N THR A 139 -12.85 -7.89 -10.65
CA THR A 139 -14.09 -8.65 -10.74
C THR A 139 -14.43 -9.32 -9.40
N PRO A 140 -15.69 -9.74 -9.19
CA PRO A 140 -16.04 -10.56 -8.02
C PRO A 140 -15.22 -11.86 -7.90
N GLU A 141 -14.76 -12.41 -9.03
CA GLU A 141 -13.91 -13.61 -9.06
C GLU A 141 -12.48 -13.32 -8.56
N ASP A 142 -11.94 -12.14 -8.89
CA ASP A 142 -10.66 -11.68 -8.34
C ASP A 142 -10.73 -11.61 -6.82
N ARG A 143 -11.80 -11.01 -6.28
CA ARG A 143 -12.03 -10.91 -4.84
C ARG A 143 -12.16 -12.28 -4.18
N THR A 144 -12.91 -13.18 -4.80
CA THR A 144 -13.06 -14.57 -4.31
C THR A 144 -11.70 -15.29 -4.28
N THR A 145 -10.84 -15.01 -5.27
CA THR A 145 -9.48 -15.56 -5.35
C THR A 145 -8.58 -15.02 -4.24
N GLU A 146 -8.61 -13.72 -3.98
CA GLU A 146 -7.86 -13.09 -2.88
C GLU A 146 -8.27 -13.66 -1.52
N GLU A 147 -9.57 -13.75 -1.25
CA GLU A 147 -10.09 -14.33 0.00
C GLU A 147 -9.67 -15.78 0.18
N ARG A 148 -9.74 -16.59 -0.89
CA ARG A 148 -9.25 -17.97 -0.87
C ARG A 148 -7.76 -18.04 -0.56
N MET A 149 -6.93 -17.23 -1.21
CA MET A 149 -5.48 -17.22 -0.98
C MET A 149 -5.15 -16.75 0.44
N ALA A 150 -5.80 -15.70 0.93
CA ALA A 150 -5.66 -15.22 2.30
C ALA A 150 -6.07 -16.27 3.33
N GLN A 151 -7.18 -16.98 3.08
CA GLN A 151 -7.63 -18.08 3.93
C GLN A 151 -6.62 -19.25 3.94
N GLN A 152 -6.06 -19.63 2.79
CA GLN A 152 -5.03 -20.66 2.70
C GLN A 152 -3.73 -20.29 3.42
N LEU A 153 -3.31 -19.02 3.32
CA LEU A 153 -2.18 -18.48 4.10
C LEU A 153 -2.47 -18.52 5.60
N PHE A 154 -3.65 -18.07 5.99
CA PHE A 154 -4.08 -18.09 7.37
C PHE A 154 -4.10 -19.50 7.95
N ASP A 155 -4.70 -20.46 7.27
CA ASP A 155 -4.78 -21.85 7.75
C ASP A 155 -3.40 -22.51 7.87
N GLU A 156 -2.47 -22.22 6.95
CA GLU A 156 -1.10 -22.72 7.05
C GLU A 156 -0.36 -22.12 8.26
N LEU A 157 -0.51 -20.80 8.51
CA LEU A 157 0.14 -20.12 9.64
C LEU A 157 -0.52 -20.46 10.99
N ARG A 158 -1.83 -20.66 10.99
CA ARG A 158 -2.60 -21.07 12.17
C ARG A 158 -2.29 -22.51 12.55
N GLY A 159 -2.15 -23.39 11.56
CA GLY A 159 -2.00 -24.83 11.78
C GLY A 159 -3.29 -25.47 12.29
N GLY A 160 -3.17 -26.44 13.19
CA GLY A 160 -4.30 -27.24 13.68
C GLY A 160 -5.11 -26.65 14.85
N SER A 161 -4.72 -25.50 15.38
CA SER A 161 -5.34 -24.87 16.56
C SER A 161 -5.32 -23.36 16.45
N THR A 162 -6.00 -22.65 17.34
CA THR A 162 -5.89 -21.18 17.45
C THR A 162 -4.42 -20.75 17.55
N ASN A 163 -4.07 -19.66 16.87
CA ASN A 163 -2.75 -19.02 16.92
C ASN A 163 -2.88 -17.56 17.34
N ASP A 164 -2.58 -17.29 18.60
CA ASP A 164 -2.66 -15.95 19.20
C ASP A 164 -1.72 -14.93 18.53
N GLY A 165 -0.65 -15.39 17.89
CA GLY A 165 0.28 -14.56 17.11
C GLY A 165 -0.34 -13.96 15.85
N LEU A 166 -1.53 -14.44 15.44
CA LEU A 166 -2.28 -13.92 14.31
C LEU A 166 -3.41 -12.96 14.75
N ARG A 167 -3.53 -12.57 16.02
CA ARG A 167 -4.58 -11.62 16.43
C ARG A 167 -4.32 -10.20 15.91
N GLY A 168 -5.38 -9.47 15.56
CA GLY A 168 -5.32 -8.09 15.07
C GLY A 168 -5.49 -8.01 13.55
N ILE A 169 -4.58 -7.32 12.85
CA ILE A 169 -4.52 -7.30 11.38
C ILE A 169 -3.19 -7.92 10.94
N PRO A 170 -3.05 -9.26 11.00
CA PRO A 170 -1.84 -9.96 10.58
C PRO A 170 -1.73 -10.08 9.04
N PHE A 171 -2.81 -9.79 8.30
CA PHE A 171 -2.87 -9.89 6.84
C PHE A 171 -3.21 -8.55 6.25
N TYR A 172 -2.18 -7.78 5.93
CA TYR A 172 -2.18 -6.92 4.77
C TYR A 172 -1.48 -7.69 3.65
N VAL A 173 -2.20 -8.01 2.58
CA VAL A 173 -1.66 -8.74 1.42
C VAL A 173 -1.75 -7.83 0.21
N ALA A 174 -0.59 -7.47 -0.35
CA ALA A 174 -0.55 -6.74 -1.60
C ALA A 174 -0.63 -7.74 -2.76
N PHE A 175 -1.75 -7.73 -3.47
CA PHE A 175 -1.93 -8.54 -4.66
C PHE A 175 -1.57 -7.74 -5.92
N MET A 176 -1.08 -8.44 -6.93
CA MET A 176 -0.97 -7.98 -8.31
C MET A 176 -1.85 -8.88 -9.18
N HIS A 177 -2.87 -8.30 -9.79
CA HIS A 177 -3.79 -8.99 -10.69
C HIS A 177 -3.24 -8.99 -12.10
N THR A 178 -2.81 -10.16 -12.58
CA THR A 178 -2.16 -10.31 -13.89
C THR A 178 -3.06 -11.02 -14.89
N ALA A 179 -2.58 -11.21 -16.13
CA ALA A 179 -3.21 -12.08 -17.12
C ALA A 179 -3.32 -13.55 -16.65
N GLU A 180 -2.39 -14.00 -15.79
CA GLU A 180 -2.32 -15.37 -15.27
C GLU A 180 -3.02 -15.54 -13.91
N GLY A 181 -3.69 -14.48 -13.42
CA GLY A 181 -4.34 -14.44 -12.12
C GLY A 181 -3.59 -13.63 -11.06
N ALA A 182 -4.10 -13.66 -9.83
CA ALA A 182 -3.56 -12.91 -8.70
C ALA A 182 -2.21 -13.48 -8.23
N LYS A 183 -1.25 -12.59 -8.01
CA LYS A 183 0.07 -12.88 -7.42
C LYS A 183 0.24 -12.05 -6.15
N ILE A 184 1.02 -12.54 -5.19
CA ILE A 184 1.30 -11.86 -3.93
C ILE A 184 2.66 -11.18 -4.03
N LEU A 185 2.68 -9.86 -3.83
CA LEU A 185 3.92 -9.06 -3.84
C LEU A 185 4.60 -9.01 -2.47
N GLU A 186 3.80 -8.83 -1.43
CA GLU A 186 4.23 -8.71 -0.05
C GLU A 186 3.08 -9.01 0.93
N ILE A 187 3.45 -9.42 2.13
CA ILE A 187 2.53 -9.63 3.26
C ILE A 187 3.06 -8.82 4.43
N ASN A 188 2.23 -7.95 5.00
CA ASN A 188 2.54 -7.16 6.18
C ASN A 188 1.65 -7.59 7.36
N SER A 189 2.21 -7.60 8.57
CA SER A 189 1.51 -8.00 9.81
C SER A 189 0.90 -6.81 10.57
N ARG A 190 0.50 -5.77 9.84
CA ARG A 190 -0.13 -4.56 10.37
C ARG A 190 -1.09 -3.97 9.34
N PRO A 191 -1.99 -3.06 9.74
CA PRO A 191 -2.79 -2.31 8.78
C PRO A 191 -1.90 -1.51 7.82
N GLY A 192 -2.40 -1.40 6.58
CA GLY A 192 -1.87 -0.49 5.58
C GLY A 192 -2.10 0.96 5.99
N ASP A 193 -1.18 1.83 5.61
CA ASP A 193 -1.30 3.27 5.81
C ASP A 193 -0.87 3.90 4.49
N PRO A 194 -1.78 4.55 3.72
CA PRO A 194 -3.07 5.09 4.17
C PRO A 194 -4.29 4.16 4.17
N GLU A 195 -4.18 2.92 3.72
CA GLU A 195 -5.34 2.11 3.33
C GLU A 195 -6.35 1.87 4.47
N ILE A 196 -5.90 1.75 5.72
CA ILE A 196 -6.81 1.57 6.84
C ILE A 196 -7.74 2.78 7.05
N MET A 197 -7.33 3.98 6.62
CA MET A 197 -8.14 5.20 6.69
C MET A 197 -9.32 5.17 5.71
N ASN A 198 -9.28 4.30 4.68
CA ASN A 198 -10.42 4.08 3.81
C ASN A 198 -11.50 3.19 4.44
N ILE A 199 -11.12 2.35 5.41
CA ILE A 199 -11.98 1.32 5.99
C ILE A 199 -12.61 1.81 7.30
N MET A 200 -11.80 2.30 8.23
CA MET A 200 -12.25 2.64 9.58
C MET A 200 -13.42 3.63 9.62
N PRO A 201 -13.48 4.67 8.77
CA PRO A 201 -14.60 5.62 8.78
C PRO A 201 -15.93 5.05 8.31
N VAL A 202 -15.91 3.95 7.55
CA VAL A 202 -17.11 3.30 7.01
C VAL A 202 -17.38 1.95 7.66
N LEU A 203 -16.71 1.64 8.77
CA LEU A 203 -16.98 0.43 9.54
C LEU A 203 -18.37 0.55 10.19
N LYS A 204 -19.27 -0.41 9.91
CA LYS A 204 -20.61 -0.41 10.54
C LYS A 204 -20.58 -0.89 11.98
N ASN A 205 -19.65 -1.80 12.28
CA ASN A 205 -19.47 -2.35 13.62
C ASN A 205 -18.74 -1.33 14.51
N ASP A 206 -19.08 -1.30 15.80
CA ASP A 206 -18.25 -0.60 16.78
C ASP A 206 -16.87 -1.27 16.82
N PHE A 207 -15.82 -0.48 16.54
CA PHE A 207 -14.46 -1.02 16.52
C PHE A 207 -14.02 -1.56 17.89
N VAL A 208 -14.53 -1.02 18.99
CA VAL A 208 -14.24 -1.54 20.34
C VAL A 208 -14.82 -2.95 20.50
N ASP A 209 -16.05 -3.20 20.01
CA ASP A 209 -16.66 -4.54 19.97
C ASP A 209 -15.84 -5.50 19.09
N VAL A 210 -15.39 -5.04 17.92
CA VAL A 210 -14.52 -5.83 17.03
C VAL A 210 -13.23 -6.21 17.75
N CYS A 211 -12.61 -5.28 18.49
CA CYS A 211 -11.43 -5.56 19.31
C CYS A 211 -11.69 -6.60 20.39
N TYR A 212 -12.80 -6.50 21.14
CA TYR A 212 -13.17 -7.50 22.14
C TYR A 212 -13.38 -8.88 21.51
N ARG A 213 -14.07 -8.96 20.38
CA ARG A 213 -14.29 -10.21 19.66
C ARG A 213 -13.01 -10.83 19.12
N MET A 214 -12.02 -10.03 18.72
CA MET A 214 -10.69 -10.50 18.37
C MET A 214 -9.93 -11.08 19.59
N ILE A 215 -10.04 -10.42 20.75
CA ILE A 215 -9.41 -10.89 21.99
C ILE A 215 -10.05 -12.20 22.47
N GLU A 216 -11.37 -12.31 22.38
CA GLU A 216 -12.15 -13.45 22.86
C GLU A 216 -12.20 -14.65 21.90
N GLY A 217 -11.73 -14.50 20.65
CA GLY A 217 -11.82 -15.58 19.66
C GLY A 217 -13.24 -15.80 19.11
N THR A 218 -14.05 -14.74 19.11
CA THR A 218 -15.48 -14.76 18.71
C THR A 218 -15.75 -13.86 17.49
N LEU A 219 -14.70 -13.57 16.70
CA LEU A 219 -14.81 -12.74 15.51
C LEU A 219 -15.72 -13.43 14.48
N LYS A 220 -16.56 -12.61 13.85
CA LYS A 220 -17.42 -13.00 12.72
C LYS A 220 -17.15 -12.02 11.59
N THR A 221 -17.95 -12.07 10.53
CA THR A 221 -17.94 -11.07 9.47
C THR A 221 -18.01 -9.65 10.05
N VAL A 222 -17.20 -8.79 9.45
CA VAL A 222 -17.13 -7.35 9.75
C VAL A 222 -17.68 -6.64 8.52
N GLU A 223 -18.62 -5.73 8.73
CA GLU A 223 -19.29 -5.03 7.62
C GLU A 223 -18.83 -3.59 7.51
N CYS A 224 -18.66 -3.14 6.27
CA CYS A 224 -18.47 -1.73 5.93
C CYS A 224 -19.72 -1.16 5.25
N GLU A 225 -19.95 0.13 5.37
CA GLU A 225 -20.95 0.84 4.58
C GLU A 225 -20.62 0.73 3.09
N ARG A 226 -21.66 0.66 2.26
CA ARG A 226 -21.54 0.73 0.79
C ARG A 226 -21.30 2.16 0.34
N LYS A 227 -20.19 2.72 0.79
CA LYS A 227 -19.69 4.05 0.43
C LYS A 227 -18.28 3.92 -0.13
N ALA A 228 -17.94 4.84 -1.02
CA ALA A 228 -16.59 5.04 -1.49
C ALA A 228 -15.83 5.94 -0.51
N THR A 229 -14.53 5.71 -0.38
CA THR A 229 -13.65 6.57 0.42
C THR A 229 -12.38 6.86 -0.36
N VAL A 230 -11.88 8.08 -0.22
CA VAL A 230 -10.63 8.53 -0.85
C VAL A 230 -9.79 9.24 0.19
N VAL A 231 -8.54 8.81 0.35
CA VAL A 231 -7.55 9.40 1.23
C VAL A 231 -6.53 10.14 0.37
N THR A 232 -6.29 11.41 0.62
CA THR A 232 -5.20 12.17 0.01
C THR A 232 -4.27 12.67 1.10
N TYR A 233 -2.96 12.44 0.93
CA TYR A 233 -1.97 12.97 1.86
C TYR A 233 -1.43 14.32 1.39
N ALA A 234 -1.41 15.29 2.31
CA ALA A 234 -0.51 16.43 2.23
C ALA A 234 0.78 16.10 3.00
N VAL A 235 1.92 16.26 2.34
CA VAL A 235 3.24 15.85 2.82
C VAL A 235 4.24 17.01 2.76
N PRO A 236 5.30 17.00 3.59
CA PRO A 236 6.33 18.03 3.58
C PRO A 236 7.00 18.21 2.21
N MET A 237 7.46 19.43 1.91
CA MET A 237 8.17 19.75 0.65
C MET A 237 9.40 18.89 0.37
N ASP A 238 10.02 18.32 1.41
CA ASP A 238 11.18 17.43 1.33
C ASP A 238 10.84 15.93 1.34
N TYR A 239 9.55 15.57 1.37
CA TYR A 239 9.08 14.20 1.22
C TYR A 239 9.06 13.78 -0.26
N GLY A 240 9.24 12.48 -0.54
CA GLY A 240 9.10 11.91 -1.89
C GLY A 240 10.06 12.49 -2.94
N GLU A 241 11.20 13.04 -2.50
CA GLU A 241 12.19 13.73 -3.34
C GLU A 241 11.65 14.97 -4.11
N TYR A 242 10.49 15.50 -3.74
CA TYR A 242 9.94 16.70 -4.37
C TYR A 242 10.89 17.90 -4.26
N ARG A 243 11.52 18.06 -3.10
CA ARG A 243 12.72 18.87 -2.91
C ARG A 243 13.76 18.08 -2.13
N ARG A 244 15.02 18.09 -2.59
CA ARG A 244 16.12 17.45 -1.84
C ARG A 244 16.32 18.02 -0.43
N ARG A 245 16.00 19.31 -0.26
CA ARG A 245 16.04 20.01 1.03
C ARG A 245 15.03 21.13 1.02
N TYR A 246 14.36 21.33 2.15
CA TYR A 246 13.50 22.47 2.40
C TYR A 246 13.89 23.13 3.73
N SER A 247 14.17 24.43 3.70
CA SER A 247 14.62 25.22 4.87
C SER A 247 13.63 26.32 5.25
N GLY A 248 12.48 26.39 4.60
CA GLY A 248 11.42 27.33 4.96
C GLY A 248 10.62 26.86 6.18
N SER A 249 9.61 27.63 6.56
CA SER A 249 8.73 27.25 7.67
C SER A 249 8.04 25.92 7.37
N LYS A 250 8.02 25.04 8.38
CA LYS A 250 7.24 23.79 8.39
C LYS A 250 5.92 23.94 9.16
N GLN A 251 5.53 25.17 9.50
CA GLN A 251 4.24 25.44 10.13
C GLN A 251 3.12 25.03 9.18
N VAL A 252 2.08 24.43 9.74
CA VAL A 252 0.87 23.99 9.03
C VAL A 252 -0.33 24.46 9.84
N ASP A 253 -1.30 25.07 9.18
CA ASP A 253 -2.60 25.42 9.75
C ASP A 253 -3.70 24.53 9.13
N LEU A 254 -4.42 23.83 10.00
CA LEU A 254 -5.54 22.95 9.65
C LEU A 254 -6.90 23.59 9.95
N SER A 255 -6.96 24.84 10.43
CA SER A 255 -8.20 25.52 10.83
C SER A 255 -9.23 25.56 9.69
N GLY A 256 -8.79 25.83 8.46
CA GLY A 256 -9.66 25.79 7.29
C GLY A 256 -10.23 24.41 7.01
N ALA A 257 -9.41 23.36 7.14
CA ALA A 257 -9.86 21.98 6.95
C ALA A 257 -10.84 21.54 8.04
N TYR A 258 -10.63 21.95 9.30
CA TYR A 258 -11.57 21.69 10.39
C TYR A 258 -12.90 22.44 10.22
N ALA A 259 -12.87 23.71 9.79
CA ALA A 259 -14.08 24.45 9.46
C ALA A 259 -14.86 23.80 8.30
N LEU A 260 -14.16 23.27 7.30
CA LEU A 260 -14.78 22.51 6.21
C LEU A 260 -15.38 21.19 6.72
N GLN A 261 -14.70 20.52 7.66
CA GLN A 261 -15.20 19.29 8.29
C GLN A 261 -16.53 19.53 9.02
N GLU A 262 -16.73 20.67 9.67
CA GLU A 262 -18.03 21.03 10.26
C GLU A 262 -19.17 21.08 9.23
N ARG A 263 -18.86 21.46 7.98
CA ARG A 263 -19.84 21.49 6.86
C ARG A 263 -20.19 20.09 6.35
N TYR A 264 -19.19 19.22 6.23
CA TYR A 264 -19.38 17.86 5.69
C TYR A 264 -19.74 16.82 6.76
N GLY A 265 -19.58 17.14 8.03
CA GLY A 265 -19.73 16.18 9.13
C GLY A 265 -18.76 15.00 8.96
N ASP A 266 -19.26 13.79 9.18
CA ASP A 266 -18.46 12.55 9.08
C ASP A 266 -17.93 12.25 7.67
N ASN A 267 -18.44 12.91 6.64
CA ASN A 267 -18.02 12.66 5.25
C ASN A 267 -16.65 13.28 4.90
N LEU A 268 -16.12 14.18 5.75
CA LEU A 268 -14.73 14.64 5.68
C LEU A 268 -14.06 14.30 7.01
N ARG A 269 -12.90 13.63 6.96
CA ARG A 269 -12.07 13.41 8.14
C ARG A 269 -10.67 13.92 7.93
N VAL A 270 -10.16 14.62 8.94
CA VAL A 270 -8.80 15.16 8.99
C VAL A 270 -7.99 14.30 9.95
N TYR A 271 -6.95 13.62 9.45
CA TYR A 271 -6.05 12.79 10.25
C TYR A 271 -4.63 13.38 10.26
N PRO A 272 -4.26 14.17 11.28
CA PRO A 272 -2.87 14.55 11.50
C PRO A 272 -2.00 13.31 11.71
N GLY A 273 -0.89 13.23 10.98
CA GLY A 273 0.08 12.15 11.02
C GLY A 273 1.41 12.62 11.59
N SER A 274 2.40 12.82 10.73
CA SER A 274 3.75 13.24 11.10
C SER A 274 3.81 14.75 11.35
N MET A 275 3.22 15.17 12.47
CA MET A 275 3.16 16.56 12.92
C MET A 275 3.46 16.67 14.42
N GLU A 276 3.91 17.84 14.85
CA GLU A 276 4.07 18.20 16.26
C GLU A 276 3.18 19.41 16.60
N LEU A 277 2.58 19.40 17.78
CA LEU A 277 1.92 20.57 18.38
C LEU A 277 2.87 21.18 19.40
N ARG A 278 3.21 22.45 19.22
CA ARG A 278 4.10 23.18 20.13
C ARG A 278 3.32 23.89 21.24
N GLU A 279 4.03 24.29 22.29
CA GLU A 279 3.45 24.94 23.49
C GLU A 279 2.68 26.23 23.19
N ASN A 280 3.05 26.93 22.11
CA ASN A 280 2.36 28.14 21.65
C ASN A 280 1.06 27.85 20.86
N GLY A 281 0.66 26.57 20.74
CA GLY A 281 -0.53 26.14 20.01
C GLY A 281 -0.33 25.96 18.50
N GLU A 282 0.88 26.20 17.98
CA GLU A 282 1.18 26.06 16.56
C GLU A 282 1.55 24.62 16.19
N THR A 283 1.10 24.19 15.01
CA THR A 283 1.40 22.86 14.46
C THR A 283 2.47 22.92 13.39
N PHE A 284 3.39 21.95 13.41
CA PHE A 284 4.50 21.85 12.47
C PHE A 284 4.57 20.45 11.85
N ALA A 285 4.80 20.38 10.55
CA ALA A 285 5.07 19.12 9.87
C ALA A 285 6.48 18.61 10.18
N LEU A 286 6.60 17.30 10.34
CA LEU A 286 7.86 16.58 10.53
C LEU A 286 8.39 16.06 9.18
N GLY A 287 9.05 14.90 9.15
CA GLY A 287 9.74 14.37 7.97
C GLY A 287 8.95 13.34 7.16
N SER A 288 7.71 13.01 7.56
CA SER A 288 6.87 12.03 6.87
C SER A 288 5.51 12.64 6.53
N ARG A 289 4.55 11.81 6.13
CA ARG A 289 3.20 12.23 5.70
C ARG A 289 2.51 13.04 6.81
N ALA A 290 2.20 14.30 6.54
CA ALA A 290 1.82 15.27 7.56
C ALA A 290 0.35 15.14 7.94
N VAL A 291 -0.56 15.11 6.97
CA VAL A 291 -2.00 15.01 7.24
C VAL A 291 -2.71 14.28 6.11
N GLY A 292 -3.53 13.28 6.48
CA GLY A 292 -4.41 12.57 5.56
C GLY A 292 -5.81 13.19 5.58
N MET A 293 -6.32 13.57 4.41
CA MET A 293 -7.71 13.99 4.23
C MET A 293 -8.50 12.83 3.69
N VAL A 294 -9.61 12.48 4.35
CA VAL A 294 -10.49 11.39 3.92
C VAL A 294 -11.83 11.96 3.52
N GLY A 295 -12.16 11.86 2.24
CA GLY A 295 -13.50 12.10 1.76
C GLY A 295 -14.28 10.79 1.67
N ILE A 296 -15.56 10.84 2.01
CA ILE A 296 -16.50 9.73 1.98
C ILE A 296 -17.71 10.16 1.17
N GLY A 297 -18.12 9.33 0.21
CA GLY A 297 -19.21 9.66 -0.70
C GLY A 297 -19.98 8.43 -1.18
N ALA A 298 -21.11 8.67 -1.83
CA ALA A 298 -21.86 7.64 -2.52
C ALA A 298 -21.16 7.14 -3.79
N THR A 299 -20.22 7.94 -4.31
CA THR A 299 -19.38 7.62 -5.49
C THR A 299 -17.92 7.93 -5.21
N LEU A 300 -17.01 7.35 -5.99
CA LEU A 300 -15.57 7.65 -5.89
C LEU A 300 -15.29 9.11 -6.23
N GLU A 301 -16.00 9.67 -7.20
CA GLU A 301 -15.88 11.06 -7.63
C GLU A 301 -16.24 12.02 -6.50
N GLU A 302 -17.34 11.77 -5.79
CA GLU A 302 -17.77 12.57 -4.64
C GLU A 302 -16.76 12.46 -3.49
N ALA A 303 -16.36 11.24 -3.11
CA ALA A 303 -15.38 11.01 -2.06
C ALA A 303 -14.04 11.71 -2.38
N ARG A 304 -13.60 11.65 -3.64
CA ARG A 304 -12.39 12.33 -4.10
C ARG A 304 -12.52 13.86 -3.98
N GLU A 305 -13.63 14.43 -4.43
CA GLU A 305 -13.83 15.88 -4.39
C GLU A 305 -13.81 16.41 -2.95
N ILE A 306 -14.47 15.71 -2.02
CA ILE A 306 -14.47 16.06 -0.60
C ILE A 306 -13.04 16.03 -0.02
N SER A 307 -12.28 14.96 -0.30
CA SER A 307 -10.87 14.85 0.12
C SER A 307 -10.04 16.03 -0.37
N LEU A 308 -10.17 16.38 -1.65
CA LEU A 308 -9.39 17.46 -2.26
C LEU A 308 -9.84 18.86 -1.84
N GLU A 309 -11.13 19.08 -1.55
CA GLU A 309 -11.57 20.30 -0.88
C GLU A 309 -10.89 20.45 0.48
N GLY A 310 -10.81 19.37 1.26
CA GLY A 310 -10.07 19.33 2.52
C GLY A 310 -8.59 19.71 2.35
N ILE A 311 -7.92 19.13 1.36
CA ILE A 311 -6.52 19.44 1.04
C ILE A 311 -6.32 20.92 0.69
N ARG A 312 -7.22 21.51 -0.10
CA ARG A 312 -7.15 22.93 -0.49
C ARG A 312 -7.36 23.90 0.66
N CYS A 313 -7.91 23.44 1.78
CA CYS A 313 -8.12 24.23 2.98
C CYS A 313 -6.97 24.14 4.00
N ILE A 314 -5.90 23.41 3.69
CA ILE A 314 -4.67 23.39 4.49
C ILE A 314 -3.79 24.57 4.08
N ASP A 315 -3.32 25.34 5.06
CA ASP A 315 -2.25 26.32 4.83
C ASP A 315 -0.92 25.78 5.39
N GLY A 316 0.17 26.05 4.70
CA GLY A 316 1.50 25.55 5.05
C GLY A 316 2.30 25.00 3.87
N ALA A 317 3.59 24.80 4.09
CA ALA A 317 4.50 24.28 3.06
C ALA A 317 4.40 22.76 2.93
N LEU A 318 3.28 22.31 2.36
CA LEU A 318 3.01 20.92 2.01
C LEU A 318 2.74 20.78 0.50
N TRP A 319 2.80 19.55 0.01
CA TRP A 319 2.37 19.18 -1.33
C TRP A 319 1.65 17.83 -1.31
N ASN A 320 0.95 17.49 -2.39
CA ASN A 320 0.17 16.27 -2.53
C ASN A 320 0.13 15.82 -4.00
N ARG A 321 -0.35 14.59 -4.23
CA ARG A 321 -0.83 14.16 -5.55
C ARG A 321 -2.25 14.66 -5.79
N TRP A 322 -2.56 15.04 -7.02
CA TRP A 322 -3.90 15.49 -7.43
C TRP A 322 -4.69 14.40 -8.16
N ASP A 323 -4.04 13.32 -8.57
CA ASP A 323 -4.64 12.25 -9.35
C ASP A 323 -5.11 11.04 -8.52
N ILE A 324 -5.10 11.13 -7.19
CA ILE A 324 -5.63 10.08 -6.32
C ILE A 324 -7.10 9.84 -6.67
N ALA A 325 -7.43 8.58 -6.98
CA ALA A 325 -8.75 8.12 -7.44
C ALA A 325 -9.30 8.91 -8.65
N ALA A 326 -8.45 9.51 -9.48
CA ALA A 326 -8.92 10.27 -10.63
C ALA A 326 -9.62 9.36 -11.66
N PRO A 327 -10.74 9.77 -12.27
CA PRO A 327 -11.51 8.91 -13.18
C PRO A 327 -10.69 8.36 -14.36
N HIS A 328 -9.83 9.19 -14.97
CA HIS A 328 -8.98 8.76 -16.08
C HIS A 328 -7.92 7.73 -15.67
N TYR A 329 -7.50 7.74 -14.39
CA TYR A 329 -6.57 6.75 -13.85
C TYR A 329 -7.28 5.41 -13.65
N ILE A 330 -8.47 5.44 -13.06
CA ILE A 330 -9.29 4.24 -12.87
C ILE A 330 -9.63 3.62 -14.24
N GLU A 331 -10.04 4.44 -15.20
CA GLU A 331 -10.34 3.98 -16.57
C GLU A 331 -9.11 3.36 -17.24
N ARG A 332 -7.91 3.93 -17.03
CA ARG A 332 -6.65 3.36 -17.52
C ARG A 332 -6.39 1.98 -16.90
N SER A 333 -6.53 1.83 -15.59
CA SER A 333 -6.40 0.53 -14.90
C SER A 333 -7.43 -0.49 -15.39
N THR A 334 -8.70 -0.09 -15.56
CA THR A 334 -9.76 -0.95 -16.09
C THR A 334 -9.44 -1.41 -17.52
N ARG A 335 -9.05 -0.50 -18.42
CA ARG A 335 -8.68 -0.83 -19.80
C ARG A 335 -7.45 -1.74 -19.84
N LYS A 336 -6.46 -1.52 -18.98
CA LYS A 336 -5.28 -2.37 -18.87
C LYS A 336 -5.67 -3.79 -18.47
N MET A 337 -6.51 -3.95 -17.45
CA MET A 337 -6.97 -5.28 -17.02
C MET A 337 -7.79 -6.00 -18.08
N GLN A 338 -8.62 -5.28 -18.84
CA GLN A 338 -9.33 -5.83 -20.01
C GLN A 338 -8.34 -6.31 -21.08
N GLN A 339 -7.36 -5.49 -21.45
CA GLN A 339 -6.36 -5.86 -22.46
C GLN A 339 -5.50 -7.05 -22.03
N LEU A 340 -5.13 -7.14 -20.75
CA LEU A 340 -4.34 -8.25 -20.22
C LEU A 340 -5.10 -9.57 -20.24
N ARG A 341 -6.44 -9.55 -20.13
CA ARG A 341 -7.28 -10.75 -20.00
C ARG A 341 -7.93 -11.20 -21.30
N GLY A 342 -7.90 -10.39 -22.36
CA GLY A 342 -8.47 -10.69 -23.68
C GLY A 342 -9.99 -10.45 -23.74
#